data_AF-A0A1S3QKW0-F1
#
_entry.id   AF-A0A1S3QKW0-F1
#
_cell.length_a   1.000
_cell.length_b   1.000
_cell.length_c   1.000
_cell.angle_alpha   90.00
_cell.angle_beta   90.00
_cell.angle_gamma   90.00
#
_symmetry.space_group_name_H-M   'P 1'
#
loop_
_entity.id
_entity.type
_entity.pdbx_description
1 polymer ?
#
loop_
_entity_poly.entity_id
_entity_poly.type
_entity_poly.pdbx_seq_one_letter_code
_entity_poly.pdbx_strand_id
1 'polypeptide(L)'
;MLDIQASQLQHMESSINHISQEKVARREIGILTTNKNTSLTHKMVAPANPERPVRYIRKPIDYSVSDDIGHGVKVGSQKMKMGGGLPRTKPPTQKPPSPPHAREGNHR
;
A
#
# COMPACT_ATOMS: atom_id res chain seq x y z
N MET A 1 -18.04 59.82 -35.10
CA MET A 1 -18.90 58.91 -34.29
C MET A 1 -19.08 57.57 -34.98
N LEU A 2 -19.47 57.56 -36.25
CA LEU A 2 -19.64 56.33 -37.03
C LEU A 2 -18.32 55.55 -37.24
N ASP A 3 -17.19 56.24 -37.41
CA ASP A 3 -15.89 55.56 -37.61
C ASP A 3 -15.44 54.76 -36.38
N ILE A 4 -15.77 55.25 -35.18
CA ILE A 4 -15.48 54.54 -33.92
C ILE A 4 -16.38 53.31 -33.78
N GLN A 5 -17.64 53.41 -34.19
CA GLN A 5 -18.55 52.25 -34.21
C GLN A 5 -18.11 51.23 -35.26
N ALA A 6 -17.65 51.68 -36.43
CA ALA A 6 -17.13 50.81 -37.48
C ALA A 6 -15.87 50.07 -37.01
N SER A 7 -14.94 50.75 -36.34
CA SER A 7 -13.74 50.09 -35.80
C SER A 7 -14.10 49.09 -34.70
N GLN A 8 -15.06 49.42 -33.82
CA GLN A 8 -15.57 48.50 -32.80
C GLN A 8 -16.14 47.22 -33.43
N LEU A 9 -16.94 47.35 -34.49
CA LEU A 9 -17.50 46.21 -35.21
C LEU A 9 -16.41 45.35 -35.87
N GLN A 10 -15.40 45.96 -36.51
CA GLN A 10 -14.28 45.25 -37.10
C GLN A 10 -13.44 44.49 -36.05
N HIS A 11 -13.23 45.09 -34.88
CA HIS A 11 -12.56 44.42 -33.76
C HIS A 11 -13.37 43.27 -33.19
N MET A 12 -14.70 43.43 -33.06
CA MET A 12 -15.59 42.37 -32.62
C MET A 12 -15.62 41.21 -33.61
N GLU A 13 -15.71 41.49 -34.91
CA GLU A 13 -15.69 40.51 -35.98
C GLU A 13 -14.40 39.69 -35.98
N SER A 14 -13.25 40.37 -35.88
CA SER A 14 -11.95 39.71 -35.77
C SER A 14 -11.87 38.81 -34.53
N SER A 15 -12.39 39.27 -33.39
CA SER A 15 -12.40 38.50 -32.14
C SER A 15 -13.25 37.23 -32.26
N ILE A 16 -14.42 37.32 -32.91
CA ILE A 16 -15.30 36.18 -33.19
C ILE A 16 -14.60 35.17 -34.11
N ASN A 17 -13.92 35.65 -35.15
CA ASN A 17 -13.20 34.80 -36.09
C ASN A 17 -12.06 34.03 -35.41
N HIS A 18 -11.27 34.68 -34.54
CA HIS A 18 -10.23 33.99 -33.76
C HIS A 18 -10.83 32.88 -32.88
N ILE A 19 -11.94 33.16 -32.19
CA ILE A 19 -12.63 32.15 -31.36
C ILE A 19 -13.14 30.99 -32.21
N SER A 20 -13.69 31.28 -33.39
CA SER A 20 -14.19 30.25 -34.32
C SER A 20 -13.07 29.31 -34.77
N GLN A 21 -11.94 29.88 -35.19
CA GLN A 21 -10.77 29.11 -35.63
C GLN A 21 -10.20 28.23 -34.50
N GLU A 22 -10.09 28.77 -33.27
CA GLU A 22 -9.65 28.00 -32.11
C GLU A 22 -10.54 26.79 -31.84
N LYS A 23 -11.87 26.97 -31.90
CA LYS A 23 -12.84 25.90 -31.67
C LYS A 23 -12.75 24.79 -32.73
N VAL A 24 -12.57 25.15 -34.00
CA VAL A 24 -12.37 24.18 -35.08
C VAL A 24 -11.08 23.39 -34.82
N ALA A 25 -9.96 24.08 -34.56
CA ALA A 25 -8.70 23.42 -34.26
C ALA A 25 -8.78 22.49 -33.04
N ARG A 26 -9.44 22.93 -31.95
CA ARG A 26 -9.66 22.10 -30.76
C ARG A 26 -10.55 20.89 -31.04
N ARG A 27 -11.56 21.03 -31.90
CA ARG A 27 -12.41 19.91 -32.32
C ARG A 27 -11.61 18.90 -33.14
N GLU A 28 -10.78 19.37 -34.07
CA GLU A 28 -9.93 18.51 -34.91
C GLU A 28 -8.93 17.70 -34.08
N ILE A 29 -8.21 18.35 -33.15
CA ILE A 29 -7.31 17.61 -32.24
C ILE A 29 -8.10 16.72 -31.26
N GLY A 30 -9.31 17.15 -30.86
CA GLY A 30 -10.18 16.42 -29.96
C GLY A 30 -10.53 15.01 -30.45
N ILE A 31 -10.73 14.83 -31.76
CA ILE A 31 -11.01 13.52 -32.39
C ILE A 31 -9.87 12.52 -32.16
N LEU A 32 -8.64 13.00 -32.10
CA LEU A 32 -7.43 12.17 -31.95
C LEU A 32 -7.02 11.98 -30.48
N THR A 33 -7.76 12.53 -29.53
CA THR A 33 -7.46 12.47 -28.11
C THR A 33 -8.49 11.68 -27.33
N THR A 34 -8.07 11.16 -26.18
CA THR A 34 -8.96 10.51 -25.21
C THR A 34 -8.51 10.87 -23.81
N ASN A 35 -9.39 10.66 -22.83
CA ASN A 35 -9.10 10.97 -21.44
C ASN A 35 -7.98 10.06 -20.91
N LYS A 36 -6.93 10.67 -20.34
CA LYS A 36 -5.91 9.95 -19.59
C LYS A 36 -6.36 9.87 -18.14
N ASN A 37 -6.81 8.69 -17.72
CA ASN A 37 -7.18 8.39 -16.34
C ASN A 37 -5.92 8.16 -15.48
N THR A 38 -5.20 9.24 -15.19
CA THR A 38 -4.06 9.22 -14.27
C THR A 38 -4.54 9.36 -12.83
N SER A 39 -4.56 8.26 -12.08
CA SER A 39 -4.81 8.28 -10.64
C SER A 39 -3.48 8.32 -9.88
N LEU A 40 -3.34 9.23 -8.91
CA LEU A 40 -2.20 9.25 -8.00
C LEU A 40 -2.42 8.21 -6.89
N THR A 41 -1.50 7.25 -6.76
CA THR A 41 -1.52 6.26 -5.66
C THR A 41 -0.38 6.51 -4.69
N HIS A 42 -0.60 6.13 -3.42
CA HIS A 42 0.44 6.21 -2.39
C HIS A 42 1.57 5.19 -2.67
N LYS A 43 2.82 5.55 -2.36
CA LYS A 43 4.00 4.69 -2.56
C LYS A 43 3.98 3.43 -1.69
N MET A 44 3.33 3.51 -0.53
CA MET A 44 3.13 2.40 0.37
C MET A 44 1.69 2.42 0.85
N VAL A 45 1.01 1.28 0.73
CA VAL A 45 -0.32 1.06 1.26
C VAL A 45 -0.24 -0.14 2.17
N ALA A 46 -0.38 0.08 3.48
CA ALA A 46 -0.42 -1.01 4.43
C ALA A 46 -1.70 -1.83 4.23
N PRO A 47 -1.64 -3.17 4.40
CA PRO A 47 -2.86 -3.97 4.36
C PRO A 47 -3.82 -3.54 5.48
N ALA A 48 -5.12 -3.64 5.23
CA ALA A 48 -6.15 -3.21 6.18
C ALA A 48 -6.06 -3.94 7.53
N ASN A 49 -5.61 -5.20 7.52
CA ASN A 49 -5.37 -5.98 8.73
C ASN A 49 -3.87 -6.26 8.88
N PRO A 50 -3.16 -5.58 9.80
CA PRO A 50 -1.76 -5.88 10.08
C PRO A 50 -1.64 -7.23 10.80
N GLU A 51 -0.60 -8.01 10.47
CA GLU A 51 -0.31 -9.26 11.16
C GLU A 51 0.00 -9.01 12.64
N ARG A 52 -0.56 -9.83 13.52
CA ARG A 52 -0.34 -9.71 14.96
C ARG A 52 0.97 -10.40 15.34
N PRO A 53 1.87 -9.76 16.10
CA PRO A 53 3.08 -10.40 16.58
C PRO A 53 2.77 -11.65 17.41
N VAL A 54 3.32 -12.81 17.02
CA VAL A 54 3.17 -14.07 17.76
C VAL A 54 4.40 -14.33 18.62
N ARG A 55 4.20 -14.61 19.91
CA ARG A 55 5.29 -14.93 20.84
C ARG A 55 5.80 -16.35 20.59
N TYR A 56 7.13 -16.52 20.56
CA TYR A 56 7.75 -17.83 20.51
C TYR A 56 7.39 -18.71 21.73
N ILE A 57 7.06 -19.98 21.49
CA ILE A 57 6.78 -20.99 22.51
C ILE A 57 7.52 -22.27 22.11
N ARG A 58 8.37 -22.78 23.01
CA ARG A 58 9.05 -24.07 22.81
C ARG A 58 8.03 -25.21 22.84
N LYS A 59 7.96 -26.00 21.77
CA LYS A 59 7.20 -27.25 21.69
C LYS A 59 8.17 -28.42 21.46
N PRO A 60 8.03 -29.56 22.16
CA PRO A 60 8.82 -30.76 21.87
C PRO A 60 8.49 -31.30 20.48
N ILE A 61 9.36 -32.16 19.93
CA ILE A 61 9.12 -32.82 18.64
C ILE A 61 7.91 -33.74 18.80
N ASP A 62 6.89 -33.51 17.98
CA ASP A 62 5.71 -34.36 17.86
C ASP A 62 5.79 -35.14 16.55
N TYR A 63 6.01 -36.45 16.65
CA TYR A 63 6.13 -37.33 15.48
C TYR A 63 4.78 -37.69 14.86
N SER A 64 3.66 -37.36 15.52
CA SER A 64 2.31 -37.75 15.09
C SER A 64 1.56 -36.69 14.29
N VAL A 65 2.11 -35.48 14.19
CA VAL A 65 1.43 -34.30 13.58
C VAL A 65 1.03 -34.52 12.11
N SER A 66 1.69 -35.44 11.42
CA SER A 66 1.42 -35.76 10.01
C SER A 66 0.75 -37.12 9.80
N ASP A 67 0.49 -37.88 10.87
CA ASP A 67 -0.05 -39.25 10.75
C ASP A 67 -1.50 -39.26 10.24
N ASP A 68 -2.23 -38.16 10.39
CA ASP A 68 -3.59 -38.02 9.87
C ASP A 68 -3.63 -37.52 8.40
N ILE A 69 -2.47 -37.25 7.79
CA ILE A 69 -2.36 -36.84 6.39
C ILE A 69 -1.93 -38.03 5.54
N GLY A 70 -2.76 -38.46 4.60
CA GLY A 70 -2.47 -39.58 3.70
C GLY A 70 -2.71 -40.95 4.34
N HIS A 71 -1.76 -41.88 4.20
CA HIS A 71 -1.83 -43.24 4.77
C HIS A 71 -0.90 -43.38 5.98
N GLY A 72 -1.01 -42.47 6.94
CA GLY A 72 -0.13 -42.44 8.10
C GLY A 72 -0.28 -43.68 8.99
N VAL A 73 0.82 -44.08 9.63
CA VAL A 73 0.89 -45.25 10.50
C VAL A 73 1.05 -44.77 11.94
N LYS A 74 0.01 -44.97 12.74
CA LYS A 74 0.02 -44.57 14.15
C LYS A 74 0.89 -45.54 14.94
N VAL A 75 1.93 -45.04 15.59
CA VAL A 75 2.71 -45.85 16.55
C VAL A 75 1.83 -46.05 17.79
N GLY A 76 1.38 -47.28 18.02
CA GLY A 76 0.56 -47.65 19.18
C GLY A 76 1.21 -47.21 20.49
N SER A 77 0.37 -46.85 21.47
CA SER A 77 0.71 -46.10 22.71
C SER A 77 1.73 -46.78 23.64
N GLN A 78 2.96 -47.00 23.20
CA GLN A 78 4.08 -47.21 24.10
C GLN A 78 4.50 -45.83 24.58
N LYS A 79 4.20 -45.53 25.85
CA LYS A 79 4.78 -44.40 26.56
C LYS A 79 6.29 -44.55 26.53
N MET A 80 6.94 -44.06 25.48
CA MET A 80 8.36 -43.76 25.47
C MET A 80 8.53 -42.60 26.45
N LYS A 81 8.60 -42.94 27.74
CA LYS A 81 9.16 -42.08 28.79
C LYS A 81 10.65 -41.91 28.47
N MET A 82 10.97 -41.18 27.40
CA MET A 82 12.31 -40.64 27.25
C MET A 82 12.39 -39.42 28.15
N GLY A 83 12.56 -39.71 29.44
CA GLY A 83 12.83 -38.73 30.47
C GLY A 83 14.19 -38.09 30.21
N GLY A 84 14.20 -36.77 30.16
CA GLY A 84 15.41 -35.97 30.02
C GLY A 84 15.11 -34.53 29.62
N GLY A 85 14.02 -33.95 30.10
CA GLY A 85 13.77 -32.53 29.91
C GLY A 85 14.80 -31.74 30.70
N LEU A 86 15.69 -31.01 30.01
CA LEU A 86 16.56 -29.99 30.61
C LEU A 86 15.73 -29.13 31.58
N PRO A 87 16.28 -28.77 32.76
CA PRO A 87 15.54 -28.00 33.76
C PRO A 87 14.95 -26.75 33.11
N ARG A 88 13.64 -26.52 33.34
CA ARG A 88 12.94 -25.31 32.90
C ARG A 88 13.57 -24.10 33.57
N THR A 89 14.59 -23.52 32.97
CA THR A 89 15.05 -22.19 33.36
C THR A 89 14.02 -21.18 32.87
N LYS A 90 13.54 -20.33 33.79
CA LYS A 90 12.72 -19.17 33.41
C LYS A 90 13.61 -18.26 32.56
N PRO A 91 13.13 -17.75 31.40
CA PRO A 91 13.89 -16.76 30.65
C PRO A 91 14.13 -15.55 31.56
N PRO A 92 15.34 -14.94 31.55
CA PRO A 92 15.58 -13.71 32.29
C PRO A 92 14.56 -12.67 31.83
N THR A 93 13.82 -12.09 32.79
CA THR A 93 12.91 -10.96 32.56
C THR A 93 13.72 -9.68 32.40
N GLN A 94 14.63 -9.62 31.43
CA GLN A 94 15.15 -8.34 30.98
C GLN A 94 14.20 -7.85 29.90
N LYS A 95 13.38 -6.85 30.28
CA LYS A 95 12.71 -6.01 29.27
C LYS A 95 13.80 -5.51 28.31
N PRO A 96 13.58 -5.61 26.98
CA PRO A 96 14.53 -5.03 26.04
C PRO A 96 14.68 -3.52 26.37
N PRO A 97 15.92 -2.98 26.34
CA PRO A 97 16.12 -1.56 26.56
C PRO A 97 15.29 -0.78 25.55
N SER A 98 14.48 0.17 26.04
CA SER A 98 13.66 1.03 25.18
C SER A 98 14.54 1.73 24.15
N PRO A 99 14.11 1.85 22.88
CA PRO A 99 14.85 2.63 21.89
C PRO A 99 15.00 4.08 22.36
N PRO A 100 16.16 4.73 22.13
CA PRO A 100 16.31 6.15 22.42
C PRO A 100 15.28 6.95 21.63
N HIS A 101 14.58 7.87 22.29
CA HIS A 101 13.66 8.78 21.62
C HIS A 101 14.41 9.56 20.52
N ALA A 102 13.86 9.55 19.31
CA ALA A 102 14.31 10.41 18.24
C ALA A 102 14.20 11.86 18.71
N ARG A 103 15.35 12.50 18.88
CA ARG A 103 15.49 13.91 19.23
C ARG A 103 14.79 14.72 18.14
N GLU A 104 13.65 15.34 18.47
CA GLU A 104 12.97 16.29 17.59
C GLU A 104 13.97 17.37 17.16
N GLY A 105 14.27 17.39 15.86
CA GLY A 105 14.99 18.46 15.21
C GLY A 105 14.10 19.69 15.18
N ASN A 106 14.34 20.61 16.11
CA ASN A 106 13.72 21.92 16.13
C ASN A 106 14.35 22.76 15.00
N HIS A 107 13.68 22.85 13.85
CA HIS A 107 14.02 23.81 12.81
C HIS A 107 13.28 25.13 13.09
N ARG A 108 14.07 26.17 13.41
CA ARG A 108 13.73 27.57 13.21
C ARG A 108 14.79 28.17 12.30
#